data_AF-A0A2H8TK93-F1
#
_entry.id   AF-A0A2H8TK93-F1
#
_cell.length_a   1.000
_cell.length_b   1.000
_cell.length_c   1.000
_cell.angle_alpha   90.00
_cell.angle_beta   90.00
_cell.angle_gamma   90.00
#
_symmetry.space_group_name_H-M   'P 1'
#
loop_
_entity.id
_entity.type
_entity.pdbx_description
1 polymer ?
#
loop_
_entity_poly.entity_id
_entity_poly.type
_entity_poly.pdbx_seq_one_letter_code
_entity_poly.pdbx_strand_id
1 'polypeptide(L)'
;MLEHEVVPDVIAVAPSDKIEVSYPSGVIVNMGNELTPTQVKDEPSVSWPADANALYTLCMTDPDAPSRKEHTFREWHHWLVGNIPGNDIAKGETLSEYVGSGPPPETGLHRYVFLAYKQPSKLNFDEPRLTNRSAEKREKFSIAKFALKYNLGNPVAGNFYQAQYDDYVPILYKQLGA
;
A
#
# COMPACT_ATOMS: atom_id res chain seq x y z
N MET A 1 10.73 1.55 -10.25
CA MET A 1 9.51 2.39 -10.24
C MET A 1 9.19 2.97 -11.61
N LEU A 2 10.16 3.59 -12.31
CA LEU A 2 9.97 4.08 -13.68
C LEU A 2 9.64 2.96 -14.68
N GLU A 3 10.43 1.87 -14.67
CA GLU A 3 10.25 0.72 -15.58
C GLU A 3 8.86 0.07 -15.47
N HIS A 4 8.29 0.02 -14.28
CA HIS A 4 6.96 -0.54 -14.02
C HIS A 4 5.86 0.53 -14.00
N GLU A 5 6.16 1.76 -14.44
CA GLU A 5 5.22 2.88 -14.56
C GLU A 5 4.55 3.29 -13.24
N VAL A 6 5.10 2.91 -12.08
CA VAL A 6 4.65 3.42 -10.76
C VAL A 6 4.77 4.94 -10.74
N VAL A 7 5.84 5.44 -11.36
CA VAL A 7 5.91 6.79 -11.91
C VAL A 7 5.60 6.69 -13.40
N PRO A 8 4.59 7.38 -13.94
CA PRO A 8 3.77 8.42 -13.31
C PRO A 8 2.42 7.95 -12.74
N ASP A 9 2.06 6.67 -12.84
CA ASP A 9 0.68 6.22 -12.59
C ASP A 9 0.18 6.48 -11.15
N VAL A 10 1.06 6.36 -10.17
CA VAL A 10 0.74 6.44 -8.74
C VAL A 10 1.32 7.71 -8.11
N ILE A 11 2.58 8.01 -8.44
CA ILE A 11 3.33 9.15 -7.90
C ILE A 11 4.06 9.88 -9.02
N ALA A 12 4.16 11.21 -8.89
CA ALA A 12 4.85 12.04 -9.87
C ALA A 12 6.39 11.97 -9.75
N VAL A 13 6.90 11.71 -8.54
CA VAL A 13 8.33 11.71 -8.25
C VAL A 13 8.67 10.45 -7.46
N ALA A 14 9.64 9.68 -7.95
CA ALA A 14 10.13 8.51 -7.23
C ALA A 14 10.83 8.96 -5.92
N PRO A 15 10.59 8.27 -4.79
CA PRO A 15 11.30 8.54 -3.55
C PRO A 15 12.79 8.22 -3.67
N SER A 16 13.62 8.89 -2.88
CA SER A 16 15.06 8.64 -2.81
C SER A 16 15.41 7.37 -2.04
N ASP A 17 14.65 7.09 -0.98
CA ASP A 17 14.90 5.95 -0.10
C ASP A 17 14.01 4.75 -0.45
N LYS A 18 14.49 3.56 -0.10
CA LYS A 18 13.75 2.32 -0.26
C LYS A 18 13.07 1.96 1.07
N ILE A 19 11.82 1.52 0.99
CA ILE A 19 11.16 0.85 2.13
C ILE A 19 11.62 -0.61 2.17
N GLU A 20 12.10 -1.08 3.31
CA GLU A 20 12.34 -2.50 3.55
C GLU A 20 11.03 -3.14 4.04
N VAL A 21 10.54 -4.13 3.29
CA VAL A 21 9.31 -4.88 3.60
C VAL A 21 9.65 -6.37 3.64
N SER A 22 9.41 -7.01 4.77
CA SER A 22 9.62 -8.44 4.98
C SER A 22 8.36 -9.10 5.52
N TYR A 23 7.92 -10.15 4.86
CA TYR A 23 6.72 -10.89 5.23
C TYR A 23 7.03 -12.04 6.20
N PRO A 24 6.09 -12.44 7.07
CA PRO A 24 6.23 -13.61 7.94
C PRO A 24 6.51 -14.92 7.18
N SER A 25 6.13 -15.00 5.91
CA SER A 25 6.43 -16.12 5.01
C SER A 25 7.92 -16.24 4.62
N GLY A 26 8.74 -15.24 4.95
CA GLY A 26 10.17 -15.19 4.64
C GLY A 26 10.52 -14.47 3.33
N VAL A 27 9.53 -14.00 2.57
CA VAL A 27 9.79 -13.22 1.35
C VAL A 27 10.01 -11.74 1.66
N ILE A 28 10.74 -11.07 0.77
CA ILE A 28 11.02 -9.64 0.84
C ILE A 28 10.53 -8.95 -0.44
N VAL A 29 10.11 -7.69 -0.30
CA VAL A 29 9.75 -6.84 -1.44
C VAL A 29 11.02 -6.21 -2.00
N ASN A 30 11.20 -6.31 -3.31
CA ASN A 30 12.37 -5.81 -4.01
C ASN A 30 12.01 -5.27 -5.40
N MET A 31 11.56 -4.02 -5.43
CA MET A 31 11.48 -3.16 -6.62
C MET A 31 10.83 -3.80 -7.86
N GLY A 32 9.75 -4.56 -7.66
CA GLY A 32 8.94 -5.14 -8.73
C GLY A 32 9.05 -6.66 -8.87
N ASN A 33 9.78 -7.34 -7.97
CA ASN A 33 9.78 -8.79 -7.92
C ASN A 33 8.37 -9.37 -7.81
N GLU A 34 8.18 -10.55 -8.37
CA GLU A 34 6.90 -11.27 -8.27
C GLU A 34 6.82 -12.00 -6.92
N LEU A 35 5.73 -11.79 -6.20
CA LEU A 35 5.34 -12.51 -4.98
C LEU A 35 3.93 -13.08 -5.17
N THR A 36 3.57 -14.10 -4.40
CA THR A 36 2.22 -14.68 -4.48
C THR A 36 1.30 -14.11 -3.40
N PRO A 37 -0.02 -14.01 -3.65
CA PRO A 37 -1.01 -13.64 -2.62
C PRO A 37 -0.87 -14.46 -1.33
N THR A 38 -0.59 -15.77 -1.43
CA THR A 38 -0.33 -16.64 -0.27
C THR A 38 0.86 -16.17 0.57
N GLN A 39 1.95 -15.71 -0.06
CA GLN A 39 3.14 -15.25 0.65
C GLN A 39 2.93 -13.92 1.37
N VAL A 40 2.03 -13.07 0.85
CA VAL A 40 1.79 -11.70 1.32
C VAL A 40 0.45 -11.55 2.05
N LYS A 41 -0.16 -12.65 2.48
CA LYS A 41 -1.48 -12.64 3.14
C LYS A 41 -1.48 -11.97 4.52
N ASP A 42 -0.36 -12.06 5.24
CA ASP A 42 -0.19 -11.54 6.59
C ASP A 42 0.54 -10.19 6.57
N GLU A 43 0.25 -9.32 7.54
CA GLU A 43 0.86 -7.99 7.65
C GLU A 43 2.40 -8.09 7.72
N PRO A 44 3.15 -7.36 6.88
CA PRO A 44 4.61 -7.41 6.87
C PRO A 44 5.23 -6.53 7.97
N SER A 45 6.49 -6.84 8.32
CA SER A 45 7.35 -5.85 8.97
C SER A 45 7.84 -4.84 7.94
N VAL A 46 7.73 -3.55 8.25
CA VAL A 46 8.07 -2.46 7.36
C VAL A 46 8.96 -1.45 8.06
N SER A 47 10.01 -0.99 7.37
CA SER A 47 10.89 0.06 7.88
C SER A 47 11.47 0.92 6.75
N TRP A 48 11.83 2.15 7.09
CA TRP A 48 12.55 3.07 6.21
C TRP A 48 13.46 3.99 7.04
N PRO A 49 14.41 4.70 6.42
CA PRO A 49 15.18 5.75 7.09
C PRO A 49 14.25 6.87 7.59
N ALA A 50 14.02 6.92 8.90
CA ALA A 50 13.08 7.85 9.52
C ALA A 50 13.76 8.73 10.57
N ASP A 51 13.33 9.98 10.64
CA ASP A 51 13.62 10.90 11.73
C ASP A 51 12.77 10.52 12.93
N ALA A 52 13.41 10.13 14.03
CA ALA A 52 12.73 9.64 15.24
C ALA A 52 11.81 10.71 15.90
N ASN A 53 12.01 11.99 15.58
CA ASN A 53 11.19 13.08 16.11
C ASN A 53 10.06 13.52 15.17
N ALA A 54 9.94 12.87 14.01
CA ALA A 54 8.92 13.19 13.02
C ALA A 54 7.79 12.15 13.00
N LEU A 55 6.68 12.55 12.37
CA LEU A 55 5.54 11.68 12.12
C LEU A 55 5.48 11.32 10.63
N TYR A 56 4.97 10.13 10.34
CA TYR A 56 4.91 9.59 8.99
C TYR A 56 3.54 8.98 8.67
N THR A 57 3.23 8.95 7.39
CA THR A 57 2.13 8.18 6.80
C THR A 57 2.71 7.05 5.96
N LEU A 58 2.22 5.83 6.15
CA LEU A 58 2.48 4.67 5.31
C LEU A 58 1.23 4.32 4.51
N CYS A 59 1.38 4.07 3.22
CA CYS A 59 0.33 3.56 2.35
C CYS A 59 0.83 2.36 1.54
N MET A 60 -0.02 1.35 1.40
CA MET A 60 0.10 0.28 0.41
C MET A 60 -1.09 0.37 -0.54
N THR A 61 -0.85 0.48 -1.85
CA THR A 61 -1.90 0.75 -2.84
C THR A 61 -1.71 -0.04 -4.14
N ASP A 62 -2.82 -0.44 -4.76
CA ASP A 62 -2.89 -1.15 -6.04
C ASP A 62 -3.52 -0.25 -7.13
N PRO A 63 -2.73 0.25 -8.10
CA PRO A 63 -3.25 1.07 -9.19
C PRO A 63 -3.88 0.25 -10.32
N ASP A 64 -3.77 -1.07 -10.27
CA ASP A 64 -4.16 -1.96 -11.35
C ASP A 64 -5.52 -2.62 -11.09
N ALA A 65 -6.27 -2.21 -10.06
CA ALA A 65 -7.59 -2.78 -9.77
C ALA A 65 -8.69 -2.32 -10.77
N PRO A 66 -9.53 -3.23 -11.32
CA PRO A 66 -9.47 -4.70 -11.22
C PRO A 66 -8.48 -5.37 -12.18
N SER A 67 -8.03 -4.70 -13.26
CA SER A 67 -6.87 -5.15 -14.04
C SER A 67 -6.08 -3.95 -14.57
N ARG A 68 -4.78 -4.10 -14.85
CA ARG A 68 -3.95 -3.02 -15.43
C ARG A 68 -4.47 -2.54 -16.79
N LYS A 69 -5.19 -3.38 -17.53
CA LYS A 69 -5.82 -3.02 -18.81
C LYS A 69 -7.09 -2.19 -18.63
N GLU A 70 -7.89 -2.50 -17.61
CA GLU A 70 -9.17 -1.85 -17.30
C GLU A 70 -9.25 -1.56 -15.80
N HIS A 71 -8.58 -0.49 -15.36
CA HIS A 71 -8.36 -0.18 -13.94
C HIS A 71 -9.42 0.79 -13.37
N THR A 72 -10.69 0.41 -13.47
CA THR A 72 -11.86 1.23 -13.05
C THR A 72 -11.96 1.45 -11.54
N PHE A 73 -11.24 0.68 -10.74
CA PHE A 73 -11.15 0.81 -9.28
C PHE A 73 -9.84 1.44 -8.81
N ARG A 74 -8.97 1.88 -9.73
CA ARG A 74 -7.73 2.58 -9.41
C ARG A 74 -7.95 3.76 -8.46
N GLU A 75 -7.19 3.91 -7.39
CA GLU A 75 -6.39 2.89 -6.73
C GLU A 75 -7.26 2.10 -5.73
N TRP A 76 -6.93 0.84 -5.49
CA TRP A 76 -7.47 0.08 -4.35
C TRP A 76 -6.42 0.04 -3.24
N HIS A 77 -6.67 0.70 -2.11
CA HIS A 77 -5.68 0.81 -1.05
C HIS A 77 -5.77 -0.35 -0.05
N HIS A 78 -4.65 -1.04 0.11
CA HIS A 78 -4.49 -2.25 0.91
C HIS A 78 -4.17 -1.96 2.37
N TRP A 79 -3.46 -0.87 2.64
CA TRP A 79 -3.08 -0.49 3.99
C TRP A 79 -2.84 1.01 4.07
N LEU A 80 -3.31 1.64 5.15
CA LEU A 80 -3.11 3.07 5.38
C LEU A 80 -2.96 3.34 6.87
N VAL A 81 -1.81 3.87 7.26
CA VAL A 81 -1.48 4.20 8.66
C VAL A 81 -0.89 5.59 8.69
N GLY A 82 -1.46 6.47 9.50
CA GLY A 82 -0.96 7.84 9.70
C GLY A 82 -0.34 8.03 11.08
N ASN A 83 0.19 9.21 11.35
CA ASN A 83 0.71 9.60 12.66
C ASN A 83 1.75 8.61 13.26
N ILE A 84 2.54 7.94 12.41
CA ILE A 84 3.56 6.97 12.81
C ILE A 84 4.77 7.73 13.39
N PRO A 85 5.14 7.57 14.66
CA PRO A 85 6.34 8.19 15.22
C PRO A 85 7.59 7.48 14.70
N GLY A 86 8.44 8.20 13.97
CA GLY A 86 9.57 7.61 13.27
C GLY A 86 9.11 6.54 12.28
N ASN A 87 9.46 5.28 12.54
CA ASN A 87 9.02 4.11 11.78
C ASN A 87 8.34 3.05 12.66
N ASP A 88 7.86 3.43 13.85
CA ASP A 88 7.14 2.53 14.76
C ASP A 88 5.66 2.45 14.39
N ILE A 89 5.36 1.68 13.35
CA ILE A 89 4.02 1.54 12.75
C ILE A 89 2.97 1.13 13.78
N ALA A 90 3.35 0.31 14.76
CA ALA A 90 2.45 -0.16 15.82
C ALA A 90 1.92 0.98 16.73
N LYS A 91 2.61 2.13 16.75
CA LYS A 91 2.16 3.35 17.45
C LYS A 91 1.43 4.35 16.55
N GLY A 92 1.31 4.04 15.26
CA GLY A 92 0.55 4.84 14.31
C GLY A 92 -0.97 4.70 14.50
N GLU A 93 -1.69 5.55 13.80
CA GLU A 93 -3.14 5.51 13.68
C GLU A 93 -3.53 4.76 12.41
N THR A 94 -3.97 3.51 12.56
CA THR A 94 -4.43 2.69 11.43
C THR A 94 -5.74 3.24 10.88
N LEU A 95 -5.70 3.79 9.66
CA LEU A 95 -6.87 4.31 8.96
C LEU A 95 -7.56 3.18 8.17
N SER A 96 -6.78 2.29 7.60
CA SER A 96 -7.27 1.11 6.89
C SER A 96 -6.37 -0.06 7.24
N GLU A 97 -6.94 -1.09 7.86
CA GLU A 97 -6.20 -2.29 8.25
C GLU A 97 -5.59 -3.00 7.04
N TYR A 98 -4.51 -3.75 7.27
CA TYR A 98 -3.82 -4.48 6.22
C TYR A 98 -4.74 -5.52 5.56
N VAL A 99 -4.76 -5.50 4.23
CA VAL A 99 -5.35 -6.54 3.39
C VAL A 99 -4.29 -7.01 2.40
N GLY A 100 -4.00 -8.31 2.36
CA GLY A 100 -3.05 -8.90 1.40
C GLY A 100 -3.47 -8.72 -0.07
N SER A 101 -2.62 -9.17 -0.98
CA SER A 101 -2.92 -9.12 -2.42
C SER A 101 -4.13 -10.01 -2.76
N GLY A 102 -5.02 -9.49 -3.61
CA GLY A 102 -6.21 -10.22 -4.07
C GLY A 102 -6.51 -9.99 -5.55
N PRO A 103 -5.52 -10.08 -6.47
CA PRO A 103 -5.76 -9.84 -7.88
C PRO A 103 -6.74 -10.90 -8.42
N PRO A 104 -7.79 -10.51 -9.17
CA PRO A 104 -8.75 -11.47 -9.72
C PRO A 104 -8.08 -12.46 -10.70
N PRO A 105 -8.70 -13.62 -10.96
CA PRO A 105 -8.20 -14.52 -12.00
C PRO A 105 -8.19 -13.82 -13.36
N GLU A 106 -7.22 -14.18 -14.20
CA GLU A 106 -7.07 -13.68 -15.58
C GLU A 106 -6.82 -12.16 -15.74
N THR A 107 -6.49 -11.44 -14.67
CA THR A 107 -6.12 -10.01 -14.74
C THR A 107 -4.62 -9.75 -14.84
N GLY A 108 -3.81 -10.80 -14.66
CA GLY A 108 -2.35 -10.75 -14.72
C GLY A 108 -1.72 -10.15 -13.46
N LEU A 109 -0.53 -9.58 -13.61
CA LEU A 109 0.22 -8.97 -12.52
C LEU A 109 -0.34 -7.58 -12.16
N HIS A 110 -0.64 -7.40 -10.89
CA HIS A 110 -0.95 -6.11 -10.27
C HIS A 110 0.26 -5.59 -9.50
N ARG A 111 0.47 -4.28 -9.50
CA ARG A 111 1.53 -3.61 -8.73
C ARG A 111 1.03 -3.27 -7.33
N TYR A 112 1.73 -3.73 -6.30
CA TYR A 112 1.44 -3.39 -4.91
C TYR A 112 2.51 -2.44 -4.40
N VAL A 113 2.17 -1.15 -4.31
CA VAL A 113 3.12 -0.06 -4.09
C VAL A 113 3.08 0.40 -2.64
N PHE A 114 4.21 0.32 -1.94
CA PHE A 114 4.41 0.90 -0.62
C PHE A 114 5.03 2.29 -0.73
N LEU A 115 4.46 3.26 -0.01
CA LEU A 115 4.91 4.65 0.03
C LEU A 115 4.89 5.17 1.46
N ALA A 116 5.98 5.82 1.86
CA ALA A 116 6.09 6.51 3.14
C ALA A 116 6.23 8.01 2.90
N TYR A 117 5.49 8.82 3.65
CA TYR A 117 5.51 10.27 3.58
C TYR A 117 5.83 10.87 4.94
N LYS A 118 6.72 11.87 4.98
CA LYS A 118 6.96 12.65 6.21
C LYS A 118 5.81 13.64 6.38
N GLN A 119 5.15 13.62 7.54
CA GLN A 119 4.08 14.55 7.85
C GLN A 119 4.64 15.92 8.27
N PRO A 120 3.95 17.03 7.97
CA PRO A 120 4.34 18.35 8.45
C PRO A 120 4.12 18.52 9.97
N SER A 121 3.17 17.76 10.53
CA SER A 121 2.80 17.77 11.95
C SER A 121 1.95 16.54 12.26
N LYS A 122 1.39 16.46 13.49
CA LYS A 122 0.33 15.48 13.78
C LYS A 122 -0.93 15.87 13.02
N LEU A 123 -1.51 14.90 12.32
CA LEU A 123 -2.68 15.09 11.47
C LEU A 123 -3.94 14.54 12.14
N ASN A 124 -5.09 15.10 11.77
CA ASN A 124 -6.40 14.56 12.12
C ASN A 124 -7.04 14.03 10.83
N PHE A 125 -7.20 12.72 10.72
CA PHE A 125 -7.73 12.06 9.53
C PHE A 125 -9.25 11.89 9.62
N ASP A 126 -9.98 12.43 8.65
CA ASP A 126 -11.43 12.33 8.52
C ASP A 126 -11.88 11.13 7.67
N GLU A 127 -10.94 10.37 7.09
CA GLU A 127 -11.24 9.09 6.46
C GLU A 127 -11.89 8.13 7.46
N PRO A 128 -12.79 7.25 7.02
CA PRO A 128 -13.32 6.19 7.86
C PRO A 128 -12.22 5.22 8.30
N ARG A 129 -12.40 4.58 9.46
CA ARG A 129 -11.56 3.47 9.88
C ARG A 129 -12.07 2.19 9.22
N LEU A 130 -11.28 1.65 8.28
CA LEU A 130 -11.64 0.48 7.49
C LEU A 130 -11.01 -0.78 8.08
N THR A 131 -11.81 -1.79 8.34
CA THR A 131 -11.31 -3.11 8.77
C THR A 131 -10.79 -3.91 7.57
N ASN A 132 -10.12 -5.02 7.83
CA ASN A 132 -9.74 -6.00 6.82
C ASN A 132 -10.85 -7.04 6.54
N ARG A 133 -12.10 -6.78 6.97
CA ARG A 133 -13.26 -7.66 6.81
C ARG A 133 -14.29 -7.13 5.81
N SER A 134 -13.98 -6.04 5.11
CA SER A 134 -14.83 -5.44 4.09
C SER A 134 -13.97 -4.79 3.00
N ALA A 135 -14.40 -4.93 1.75
CA ALA A 135 -13.80 -4.21 0.62
C ALA A 135 -14.36 -2.79 0.44
N GLU A 136 -15.39 -2.40 1.18
CA GLU A 136 -16.08 -1.13 1.02
C GLU A 136 -15.14 0.07 1.24
N LYS A 137 -15.20 1.06 0.35
CA LYS A 137 -14.44 2.32 0.39
C LYS A 137 -12.94 2.15 0.20
N ARG A 138 -12.47 0.98 -0.22
CA ARG A 138 -11.05 0.78 -0.55
C ARG A 138 -10.73 1.15 -1.99
N GLU A 139 -11.72 1.06 -2.88
CA GLU A 139 -11.66 1.42 -4.28
C GLU A 139 -11.63 2.93 -4.54
N LYS A 140 -11.14 3.32 -5.72
CA LYS A 140 -11.12 4.72 -6.19
C LYS A 140 -10.37 5.67 -5.24
N PHE A 141 -9.44 5.12 -4.46
CA PHE A 141 -8.50 5.88 -3.67
C PHE A 141 -7.48 6.57 -4.60
N SER A 142 -6.78 7.57 -4.07
CA SER A 142 -5.63 8.16 -4.75
C SER A 142 -4.66 8.67 -3.70
N ILE A 143 -3.50 8.04 -3.62
CA ILE A 143 -2.46 8.46 -2.67
C ILE A 143 -1.96 9.88 -2.98
N ALA A 144 -1.95 10.27 -4.26
CA ALA A 144 -1.62 11.63 -4.67
C ALA A 144 -2.61 12.68 -4.12
N LYS A 145 -3.93 12.41 -4.19
CA LYS A 145 -4.95 13.30 -3.61
C LYS A 145 -4.88 13.33 -2.08
N PHE A 146 -4.63 12.18 -1.46
CA PHE A 146 -4.44 12.09 -0.01
C PHE A 146 -3.23 12.91 0.46
N ALA A 147 -2.09 12.77 -0.24
CA ALA A 147 -0.89 13.55 0.04
C ALA A 147 -1.11 15.05 -0.15
N LEU A 148 -1.87 15.47 -1.17
CA LEU A 148 -2.24 16.86 -1.37
C LEU A 148 -3.14 17.38 -0.23
N LYS A 149 -4.18 16.62 0.14
CA LYS A 149 -5.14 16.98 1.20
C LYS A 149 -4.44 17.26 2.53
N TYR A 150 -3.44 16.46 2.87
CA TYR A 150 -2.72 16.55 4.14
C TYR A 150 -1.35 17.24 4.05
N ASN A 151 -1.04 17.85 2.92
CA ASN A 151 0.23 18.54 2.67
C ASN A 151 1.47 17.67 3.00
N LEU A 152 1.44 16.41 2.54
CA LEU A 152 2.50 15.44 2.76
C LEU A 152 3.71 15.62 1.81
N GLY A 153 3.53 16.36 0.72
CA GLY A 153 4.55 16.50 -0.33
C GLY A 153 4.79 15.20 -1.10
N ASN A 154 6.05 14.95 -1.47
CA ASN A 154 6.47 13.74 -2.17
C ASN A 154 6.77 12.60 -1.17
N PRO A 155 6.65 11.33 -1.59
CA PRO A 155 7.06 10.21 -0.75
C PRO A 155 8.56 10.31 -0.48
N VAL A 156 8.96 10.02 0.76
CA VAL A 156 10.37 9.99 1.18
C VAL A 156 11.01 8.63 0.92
N ALA A 157 10.21 7.56 1.03
CA ALA A 157 10.64 6.20 0.75
C ALA A 157 9.55 5.44 -0.02
N GLY A 158 9.96 4.45 -0.81
CA GLY A 158 9.03 3.55 -1.45
C GLY A 158 9.64 2.22 -1.89
N ASN A 159 8.78 1.24 -2.11
CA ASN A 159 9.12 -0.07 -2.66
C ASN A 159 7.84 -0.68 -3.28
N PHE A 160 7.95 -1.73 -4.07
CA PHE A 160 6.77 -2.40 -4.61
C PHE A 160 7.11 -3.83 -5.04
N TYR A 161 6.10 -4.68 -5.12
CA TYR A 161 6.15 -5.99 -5.75
C TYR A 161 5.02 -6.12 -6.76
N GLN A 162 5.01 -7.22 -7.50
CA GLN A 162 3.89 -7.60 -8.36
C GLN A 162 3.30 -8.92 -7.88
N ALA A 163 2.00 -9.08 -7.97
CA ALA A 163 1.34 -10.37 -7.72
C ALA A 163 0.20 -10.59 -8.70
N GLN A 164 -0.02 -11.86 -9.03
CA GLN A 164 -1.16 -12.34 -9.81
C GLN A 164 -1.92 -13.39 -9.00
N TYR A 165 -3.05 -13.84 -9.54
CA TYR A 165 -3.94 -14.79 -8.86
C TYR A 165 -3.21 -16.03 -8.35
N ASP A 166 -3.58 -16.47 -7.14
CA ASP A 166 -3.34 -17.81 -6.63
C ASP A 166 -4.55 -18.32 -5.82
N ASP A 167 -4.47 -19.55 -5.31
CA ASP A 167 -5.57 -20.22 -4.61
C ASP A 167 -5.95 -19.61 -3.26
N TYR A 168 -5.18 -18.64 -2.74
CA TYR A 168 -5.57 -17.90 -1.53
C TYR A 168 -6.59 -16.79 -1.82
N VAL A 169 -6.63 -16.24 -3.05
CA VAL A 169 -7.51 -15.12 -3.41
C VAL A 169 -8.99 -15.40 -3.10
N PRO A 170 -9.57 -16.58 -3.40
CA PRO A 170 -10.95 -16.89 -3.02
C PRO A 170 -11.20 -16.91 -1.50
N ILE A 171 -10.18 -17.25 -0.70
CA ILE A 171 -10.27 -17.21 0.77
C ILE A 171 -10.30 -15.75 1.24
N LEU A 172 -9.46 -14.90 0.64
CA LEU A 172 -9.45 -13.48 0.93
C LEU A 172 -10.78 -12.81 0.57
N TYR A 173 -11.39 -13.16 -0.57
CA TYR A 173 -12.67 -12.59 -0.98
C TYR A 173 -13.79 -12.89 0.02
N LYS A 174 -13.83 -14.12 0.55
CA LYS A 174 -14.75 -14.48 1.65
C LYS A 174 -14.51 -13.65 2.91
N GLN A 175 -13.25 -13.36 3.25
CA GLN A 175 -12.92 -12.48 4.38
C GLN A 175 -13.48 -11.06 4.18
N LEU A 176 -13.51 -10.58 2.94
CA LEU A 176 -14.00 -9.24 2.56
C LEU A 176 -15.52 -9.17 2.30
N GLY A 177 -16.24 -10.29 2.47
CA GLY A 177 -17.70 -10.36 2.34
C GLY A 177 -18.23 -10.64 0.94
N ALA A 178 -17.40 -11.18 0.03
CA ALA A 178 -17.80 -11.64 -1.29
C ALA A 178 -18.20 -13.13 -1.31
#